data_AF-A0A7S0CJR7-F1
#
_entry.id   AF-A0A7S0CJR7-F1
#
_cell.length_a   1.000
_cell.length_b   1.000
_cell.length_c   1.000
_cell.angle_alpha   90.00
_cell.angle_beta   90.00
_cell.angle_gamma   90.00
#
_symmetry.space_group_name_H-M   'P 1'
#
loop_
_entity.id
_entity.type
_entity.pdbx_description
1 polymer ?
#
loop_
_entity_poly.entity_id
_entity_poly.type
_entity_poly.pdbx_seq_one_letter_code
_entity_poly.pdbx_strand_id
1 'polypeptide(L)'
;MTLGDNPSCRIGAPVRLAWDSCGEENHNLDDYEKEKNTPRKQKHLFIPSNVRKCLLVSDAGYSLQELKEAIKQGNKTKRQRQWTVATLALSQLENVAESSSRKIKRQLQKGDI
;
A
#
# COMPACT_ATOMS: atom_id res chain seq x y z
N MET A 1 -0.24 13.05 10.75
CA MET A 1 -0.64 11.79 10.05
C MET A 1 -1.35 12.17 8.76
N THR A 2 -1.23 11.40 7.67
CA THR A 2 -1.85 11.74 6.37
C THR A 2 -2.56 10.53 5.74
N LEU A 3 -3.39 10.76 4.72
CA LEU A 3 -4.04 9.71 3.93
C LEU A 3 -2.99 8.84 3.25
N GLY A 4 -3.19 7.52 3.33
CA GLY A 4 -2.33 6.52 2.70
C GLY A 4 -2.98 5.87 1.47
N ASP A 5 -2.33 4.82 0.98
CA ASP A 5 -2.74 4.02 -0.17
C ASP A 5 -2.71 2.50 0.11
N ASN A 6 -2.49 2.11 1.38
CA ASN A 6 -2.35 0.72 1.78
C ASN A 6 -3.63 -0.10 1.52
N PRO A 7 -3.61 -1.06 0.56
CA PRO A 7 -4.79 -1.85 0.19
C PRO A 7 -5.11 -2.98 1.19
N SER A 8 -4.24 -3.22 2.17
CA SER A 8 -4.48 -4.19 3.26
C SER A 8 -5.36 -3.62 4.37
N CYS A 9 -5.72 -2.33 4.31
CA CYS A 9 -6.69 -1.76 5.22
C CYS A 9 -8.03 -2.51 5.10
N ARG A 10 -8.51 -3.09 6.21
CA ARG A 10 -9.77 -3.86 6.21
C ARG A 10 -11.00 -2.97 6.11
N ILE A 11 -11.01 -1.85 6.83
CA ILE A 11 -12.17 -0.94 6.97
C ILE A 11 -11.67 0.50 7.05
N GLY A 12 -12.33 1.41 6.32
CA GLY A 12 -12.09 2.85 6.36
C GLY A 12 -10.84 3.30 5.59
N ALA A 13 -10.55 4.60 5.65
CA ALA A 13 -9.46 5.20 4.89
C ALA A 13 -8.09 4.73 5.40
N PRO A 14 -7.17 4.27 4.52
CA PRO A 14 -5.80 3.96 4.92
C PRO A 14 -5.07 5.23 5.40
N VAL A 15 -4.13 5.04 6.34
CA VAL A 15 -3.31 6.12 6.91
C VAL A 15 -1.83 5.81 6.71
N ARG A 16 -1.02 6.86 6.67
CA ARG A 16 0.45 6.78 6.67
C ARG A 16 1.05 7.89 7.53
N LEU A 17 2.33 7.76 7.86
CA LEU A 17 3.08 8.82 8.51
C LEU A 17 3.18 10.02 7.55
N ALA A 18 3.03 11.22 8.10
CA ALA A 18 3.26 12.45 7.34
C ALA A 18 4.77 12.68 7.22
N TRP A 19 5.17 13.50 6.25
CA TRP A 19 6.57 13.89 6.08
C TRP A 19 7.04 14.84 7.18
N ASP A 20 6.11 15.56 7.79
CA ASP A 20 6.41 16.52 8.85
C ASP A 20 6.82 15.78 10.13
N SER A 21 8.06 15.99 10.58
CA SER A 21 8.55 15.48 11.85
C SER A 21 8.00 16.31 13.01
N CYS A 22 7.34 15.67 13.97
CA CYS A 22 6.78 16.35 15.15
C CYS A 22 7.77 16.54 16.31
N GLY A 23 9.05 16.19 16.13
CA GLY A 23 10.08 16.32 17.16
C GLY A 23 11.22 15.33 16.97
N GLU A 24 12.30 15.57 17.69
CA GLU A 24 13.46 14.68 17.78
C GLU A 24 13.75 14.44 19.26
N GLU A 25 13.91 13.19 19.64
CA GLU A 25 14.34 12.80 20.99
C GLU A 25 15.64 12.01 20.88
N ASN A 26 16.64 12.41 21.65
CA ASN A 26 17.92 11.72 21.72
C ASN A 26 17.96 10.85 22.97
N HIS A 27 18.19 9.55 22.77
CA HIS A 27 18.28 8.55 23.84
C HIS A 27 19.63 7.86 23.78
N ASN A 28 20.26 7.63 24.94
CA ASN A 28 21.42 6.75 25.02
C ASN A 28 20.97 5.30 24.75
N LEU A 29 21.72 4.57 23.92
CA LEU A 29 21.38 3.19 23.53
C LEU A 29 21.26 2.26 24.74
N ASP A 30 22.22 2.31 25.66
CA ASP A 30 22.29 1.39 26.80
C ASP A 30 21.11 1.63 27.76
N ASP A 31 20.72 2.89 27.94
CA ASP A 31 19.59 3.25 28.79
C ASP A 31 18.26 2.85 28.14
N TYR A 32 18.11 3.09 26.83
CA TYR A 32 16.95 2.64 26.08
C TYR A 32 16.77 1.12 26.14
N GLU A 33 17.84 0.35 25.99
CA GLU A 33 17.76 -1.12 26.04
C GLU A 33 17.42 -1.64 27.44
N LYS A 34 17.92 -1.00 28.51
CA LYS A 34 17.55 -1.34 29.89
C LYS A 34 16.09 -1.03 30.20
N GLU A 35 15.59 0.10 29.72
CA GLU A 35 14.23 0.59 29.99
C GLU A 35 13.18 0.03 29.02
N LYS A 36 13.62 -0.69 27.97
CA LYS A 36 12.73 -1.18 26.92
C LYS A 36 11.66 -2.12 27.49
N ASN A 37 10.42 -1.63 27.46
CA ASN A 37 9.24 -2.42 27.81
C ASN A 37 9.07 -3.65 26.91
N THR A 38 8.27 -4.61 27.39
CA THR A 38 7.95 -5.83 26.63
C THR A 38 7.42 -5.52 25.22
N PRO A 39 7.75 -6.36 24.20
CA PRO A 39 7.29 -6.14 22.84
C PRO A 39 5.77 -5.97 22.76
N ARG A 40 5.34 -4.99 21.95
CA ARG A 40 3.92 -4.72 21.74
C ARG A 40 3.22 -5.95 21.15
N LYS A 41 2.12 -6.36 21.79
CA LYS A 41 1.23 -7.38 21.24
C LYS A 41 0.61 -6.88 19.95
N GLN A 42 0.26 -7.80 19.05
CA GLN A 42 -0.31 -7.48 17.74
C GLN A 42 -1.51 -6.51 17.82
N LYS A 43 -2.36 -6.67 18.83
CA LYS A 43 -3.50 -5.77 19.09
C LYS A 43 -3.12 -4.30 19.35
N HIS A 44 -1.93 -4.03 19.87
CA HIS A 44 -1.41 -2.68 20.10
C HIS A 44 -0.79 -2.06 18.83
N LEU A 45 -0.59 -2.85 17.78
CA LEU A 45 -0.04 -2.39 16.49
C LEU A 45 -1.14 -1.95 15.51
N PHE A 46 -2.41 -2.21 15.83
CA PHE A 46 -3.54 -1.81 15.01
C PHE A 46 -4.20 -0.54 15.55
N ILE A 47 -4.47 0.40 14.66
CA ILE A 47 -5.28 1.57 14.98
C ILE A 47 -6.74 1.28 14.58
N PRO A 48 -7.68 1.29 15.54
CA PRO A 48 -9.10 1.12 15.25
C PRO A 48 -9.62 2.11 14.20
N SER A 49 -10.62 1.72 13.42
CA SER A 49 -11.13 2.53 12.29
C SER A 49 -11.74 3.85 12.73
N ASN A 50 -12.44 3.87 13.87
CA ASN A 50 -13.00 5.07 14.48
C ASN A 50 -11.89 6.03 14.93
N VAL A 51 -10.84 5.50 15.56
CA VAL A 51 -9.67 6.30 15.98
C VAL A 51 -8.96 6.90 14.78
N ARG A 52 -8.69 6.11 13.73
CA ARG A 52 -8.12 6.64 12.47
C ARG A 52 -8.98 7.75 11.85
N LYS A 53 -10.30 7.56 11.81
CA LYS A 53 -11.21 8.57 11.29
C LYS A 53 -11.12 9.86 12.09
N CYS A 54 -11.08 9.77 13.42
CA CYS A 54 -10.91 10.92 14.29
C CYS A 54 -9.59 11.64 14.00
N LEU A 55 -8.46 10.93 14.00
CA LEU A 55 -7.14 11.51 13.72
C LEU A 55 -7.07 12.18 12.33
N LEU A 56 -7.71 11.59 11.31
CA LEU A 56 -7.71 12.16 9.96
C LEU A 56 -8.57 13.42 9.86
N VAL A 57 -9.75 13.43 10.47
CA VAL A 57 -10.70 14.54 10.34
C VAL A 57 -10.38 15.65 11.32
N SER A 58 -10.22 15.31 12.60
CA SER A 58 -10.02 16.26 13.69
C SER A 58 -8.60 16.84 13.69
N ASP A 59 -7.58 15.98 13.60
CA ASP A 59 -6.20 16.43 13.81
C ASP A 59 -5.53 16.83 12.48
N ALA A 60 -5.82 16.11 11.40
CA ALA A 60 -5.24 16.36 10.08
C ALA A 60 -6.15 17.16 9.13
N GLY A 61 -7.38 17.50 9.55
CA GLY A 61 -8.27 18.41 8.81
C GLY A 61 -8.86 17.85 7.52
N TYR A 62 -8.79 16.54 7.27
CA TYR A 62 -9.34 15.96 6.05
C TYR A 62 -10.87 15.98 6.04
N SER A 63 -11.43 16.32 4.88
CA SER A 63 -12.87 16.26 4.64
C SER A 63 -13.38 14.81 4.54
N LEU A 64 -14.66 14.62 4.84
CA LEU A 64 -15.32 13.32 4.66
C LEU A 64 -15.30 12.86 3.19
N GLN A 65 -15.23 13.79 2.24
CA GLN A 65 -15.15 13.47 0.82
C GLN A 65 -13.79 12.86 0.47
N GLU A 66 -12.70 13.48 0.91
CA GLU A 66 -11.33 12.94 0.69
C GLU A 66 -11.16 11.56 1.32
N LEU A 67 -11.75 11.33 2.50
CA LEU A 67 -11.77 10.00 3.12
C LEU A 67 -12.49 8.97 2.23
N LYS A 68 -13.65 9.32 1.66
CA LYS A 68 -14.39 8.43 0.75
C LYS A 68 -13.59 8.13 -0.52
N GLU A 69 -12.92 9.12 -1.07
CA GLU A 69 -12.07 8.97 -2.25
C GLU A 69 -10.88 8.05 -1.95
N ALA A 70 -10.19 8.24 -0.82
CA ALA A 70 -9.11 7.36 -0.38
C ALA A 70 -9.57 5.90 -0.18
N ILE A 71 -10.76 5.70 0.41
CA ILE A 71 -11.38 4.36 0.53
C ILE A 71 -11.62 3.74 -0.84
N LYS A 72 -12.17 4.52 -1.79
CA LYS A 72 -12.45 4.06 -3.15
C LYS A 72 -11.15 3.65 -3.85
N GLN A 73 -10.09 4.44 -3.75
CA GLN A 73 -8.79 4.10 -4.34
C GLN A 73 -8.18 2.85 -3.70
N GLY A 74 -8.17 2.75 -2.37
CA GLY A 74 -7.68 1.55 -1.68
C GLY A 74 -8.43 0.28 -2.10
N ASN A 75 -9.76 0.36 -2.23
CA ASN A 75 -10.58 -0.75 -2.73
C ASN A 75 -10.30 -1.10 -4.19
N LYS A 76 -10.04 -0.10 -5.04
CA LYS A 76 -9.65 -0.33 -6.44
C LYS A 76 -8.33 -1.10 -6.50
N THR A 77 -7.30 -0.66 -5.77
CA THR A 77 -6.01 -1.34 -5.69
C THR A 77 -6.14 -2.76 -5.15
N LYS A 78 -6.98 -2.97 -4.13
CA LYS A 78 -7.27 -4.30 -3.58
C LYS A 78 -7.87 -5.23 -4.63
N ARG A 79 -8.87 -4.77 -5.39
CA ARG A 79 -9.48 -5.54 -6.49
C ARG A 79 -8.48 -5.86 -7.59
N GLN A 80 -7.65 -4.90 -7.98
CA GLN A 80 -6.59 -5.11 -8.98
C GLN A 80 -5.59 -6.18 -8.52
N ARG A 81 -5.20 -6.18 -7.24
CA ARG A 81 -4.33 -7.23 -6.69
C ARG A 81 -5.00 -8.60 -6.71
N GLN A 82 -6.27 -8.69 -6.31
CA GLN A 82 -7.03 -9.94 -6.38
C GLN A 82 -7.12 -10.46 -7.82
N TRP A 83 -7.37 -9.57 -8.78
CA TRP A 83 -7.40 -9.90 -10.20
C TRP A 83 -6.04 -10.41 -10.68
N THR A 84 -4.96 -9.68 -10.37
CA THR A 84 -3.58 -10.07 -10.75
C THR A 84 -3.21 -11.46 -10.24
N VAL A 85 -3.60 -11.79 -9.00
CA VAL A 85 -3.40 -13.12 -8.43
C VAL A 85 -4.24 -14.18 -9.16
N ALA A 86 -5.52 -13.87 -9.44
CA ALA A 86 -6.42 -14.79 -10.13
C ALA A 86 -5.99 -15.07 -11.59
N THR A 87 -5.38 -14.10 -12.27
CA THR A 87 -4.96 -14.23 -13.67
C THR A 87 -3.48 -14.59 -13.84
N LEU A 88 -2.75 -14.88 -12.76
CA LEU A 88 -1.30 -15.09 -12.80
C LEU A 88 -0.87 -16.23 -13.76
N ALA A 89 -1.64 -17.32 -13.81
CA ALA A 89 -1.35 -18.43 -14.72
C ALA A 89 -1.60 -18.05 -16.19
N LEU A 90 -2.67 -17.28 -16.46
CA LEU A 90 -2.99 -16.80 -17.80
C LEU A 90 -1.96 -15.77 -18.30
N SER A 91 -1.48 -14.89 -17.41
CA SER A 91 -0.49 -13.88 -17.78
C SER A 91 0.85 -14.48 -18.18
N GLN A 92 1.27 -15.59 -17.57
CA GLN A 92 2.47 -16.32 -18.01
C GLN A 92 2.32 -16.87 -19.44
N LEU A 93 1.14 -17.42 -19.77
CA LEU A 93 0.86 -17.92 -21.11
C LEU A 93 0.79 -16.78 -22.14
N GLU A 94 0.12 -15.67 -21.82
CA GLU A 94 0.12 -14.46 -22.67
C GLU A 94 1.54 -13.96 -22.94
N ASN A 95 2.39 -13.86 -21.92
CA ASN A 95 3.76 -13.40 -22.08
C ASN A 95 4.58 -14.31 -23.02
N VAL A 96 4.39 -15.63 -22.95
CA VAL A 96 5.06 -16.59 -23.84
C VAL A 96 4.54 -16.45 -25.27
N ALA A 97 3.22 -16.39 -25.45
CA ALA A 97 2.61 -16.17 -26.76
C ALA A 97 3.06 -14.85 -27.38
N GLU A 98 3.09 -13.77 -26.60
CA GLU A 98 3.56 -12.45 -27.03
C GLU A 98 5.06 -12.45 -27.36
N SER A 99 5.87 -13.19 -26.62
CA SER A 99 7.30 -13.35 -26.94
C SER A 99 7.51 -14.08 -28.27
N SER A 100 6.67 -15.09 -28.54
CA SER A 100 6.70 -15.89 -29.76
C SER A 100 6.22 -15.08 -30.97
N SER A 101 5.12 -14.34 -30.83
CA SER A 101 4.61 -13.46 -31.88
C SER A 101 5.62 -12.34 -32.22
N ARG A 102 6.28 -11.76 -31.21
CA ARG A 102 7.37 -10.79 -31.41
C ARG A 102 8.55 -11.41 -32.15
N LYS A 103 8.91 -12.66 -31.86
CA LYS A 103 10.00 -13.36 -32.56
C LYS A 103 9.64 -13.64 -34.02
N ILE A 104 8.42 -14.11 -34.29
CA ILE A 104 7.93 -14.36 -35.65
C ILE A 104 7.90 -13.04 -36.45
N LYS A 105 7.38 -11.95 -35.87
CA LYS A 105 7.35 -10.63 -36.51
C LYS A 105 8.75 -10.13 -36.89
N ARG A 106 9.75 -10.30 -36.01
CA ARG A 106 11.14 -9.92 -36.31
C ARG A 106 11.75 -10.74 -37.45
N GLN A 107 11.39 -12.02 -37.57
CA GLN A 107 11.89 -12.89 -38.64
C GLN A 107 11.24 -12.57 -39.99
N LEU A 108 9.92 -12.28 -40.01
CA LEU A 108 9.24 -11.81 -41.22
C LEU A 108 9.83 -10.50 -41.73
N GLN A 109 10.05 -9.52 -40.85
CA GLN A 109 10.68 -8.24 -41.22
C GLN A 109 12.14 -8.35 -41.69
N LYS A 110 12.85 -9.44 -41.34
CA LYS A 110 14.21 -9.73 -41.82
C LYS A 110 14.23 -10.51 -43.13
N GLY A 111 13.11 -11.13 -43.54
CA GLY A 111 12.98 -11.88 -44.79
C GLY A 111 12.52 -11.06 -45.99
N ASP A 112 12.11 -9.80 -45.78
CA ASP A 112 11.67 -8.86 -46.83
C ASP A 112 12.82 -7.96 -47.36
N ILE A 113 14.08 -8.44 -47.32
CA ILE A 113 15.27 -7.81 -47.94
C ILE A 113 15.98 -8.84 -48.83
#